data_AF-A0A661K2T8-F1
#
_entry.id   AF-A0A661K2T8-F1
#
_cell.length_a   1.000
_cell.length_b   1.000
_cell.length_c   1.000
_cell.angle_alpha   90.00
_cell.angle_beta   90.00
_cell.angle_gamma   90.00
#
_symmetry.space_group_name_H-M   'P 1'
#
loop_
_entity.id
_entity.type
_entity.pdbx_description
1 polymer ?
#
loop_
_entity_poly.entity_id
_entity_poly.type
_entity_poly.pdbx_seq_one_letter_code
_entity_poly.pdbx_strand_id
1 'polypeptide(L)'
;MEILEAGGLLPERLLPPPEVPKEDALLDPNFCPYIRSLLSFLQGEHRLQAVVLMNTCDGMRRLFDVVVQYLDLPAFLLEVPRKVDESSIRYFRERLQDLVHWLERTLGVEVGQEALHGAILRGNETRTLLRGLLEEGVKASLILGLVREGFSLPREAFNDRLKEALSR
;
A
#
# COMPACT_ATOMS: atom_id res chain seq x y z
N MET A 1 3.02 3.01 4.71
CA MET A 1 3.06 3.98 3.58
C MET A 1 4.14 5.01 3.83
N GLU A 2 4.23 5.47 5.07
CA GLU A 2 5.16 6.46 5.60
C GLU A 2 6.64 6.13 5.29
N ILE A 3 7.06 4.86 5.35
CA ILE A 3 8.43 4.44 4.96
C ILE A 3 8.71 4.72 3.48
N LEU A 4 7.75 4.43 2.60
CA LEU A 4 7.91 4.65 1.16
C LEU A 4 8.01 6.14 0.86
N GLU A 5 7.15 6.95 1.48
CA GLU A 5 7.16 8.42 1.33
C GLU A 5 8.43 9.05 1.87
N ALA A 6 8.96 8.53 2.99
CA ALA A 6 10.20 9.01 3.58
C ALA A 6 11.41 8.72 2.67
N GLY A 7 11.36 7.65 1.87
CA GLY A 7 12.32 7.39 0.80
C GLY A 7 12.07 8.21 -0.48
N GLY A 8 11.16 9.18 -0.47
CA GLY A 8 10.82 10.00 -1.64
C GLY A 8 10.03 9.26 -2.72
N LEU A 9 9.50 8.07 -2.43
CA LEU A 9 8.69 7.29 -3.36
C LEU A 9 7.23 7.73 -3.30
N LEU A 10 6.53 7.64 -4.44
CA LEU A 10 5.08 7.79 -4.51
C LEU A 10 4.43 6.42 -4.27
N PRO A 11 3.77 6.19 -3.14
CA PRO A 11 3.12 4.90 -2.90
C PRO A 11 1.78 4.86 -3.61
N GLU A 12 1.56 3.85 -4.45
CA GLU A 12 0.29 3.62 -5.13
C GLU A 12 -0.40 2.38 -4.58
N ARG A 13 -1.64 2.53 -4.10
CA ARG A 13 -2.46 1.36 -3.74
C ARG A 13 -3.10 0.78 -4.99
N LEU A 14 -2.64 -0.41 -5.35
CA LEU A 14 -3.16 -1.13 -6.51
C LEU A 14 -4.59 -1.61 -6.26
N LEU A 15 -5.51 -1.15 -7.09
CA LEU A 15 -6.88 -1.64 -7.21
C LEU A 15 -7.18 -1.84 -8.69
N PRO A 16 -7.00 -3.07 -9.22
CA PRO A 16 -7.30 -3.36 -10.61
C PRO A 16 -8.73 -2.96 -10.95
N PRO A 17 -8.95 -2.22 -12.04
CA PRO A 17 -10.29 -1.87 -12.46
C PRO A 17 -11.04 -3.12 -12.96
N PRO A 18 -12.39 -3.13 -12.95
CA PRO A 18 -13.18 -4.33 -13.23
C PRO A 18 -12.94 -4.97 -14.61
N GLU A 19 -12.42 -4.19 -15.56
CA GLU A 19 -12.12 -4.62 -16.92
C GLU A 19 -10.85 -5.48 -17.01
N VAL A 20 -10.00 -5.46 -15.99
CA VAL A 20 -8.79 -6.28 -15.96
C VAL A 20 -9.17 -7.76 -15.87
N PRO A 21 -8.68 -8.60 -16.80
CA PRO A 21 -8.99 -10.04 -16.79
C PRO A 21 -8.43 -10.70 -15.54
N LYS A 22 -8.90 -11.91 -15.22
CA LYS A 22 -8.40 -12.71 -14.11
C LYS A 22 -7.37 -13.69 -14.65
N GLU A 23 -6.19 -13.72 -14.04
CA GLU A 23 -5.14 -14.68 -14.37
C GLU A 23 -5.48 -16.05 -13.78
N ASP A 24 -5.86 -16.99 -14.64
CA ASP A 24 -6.30 -18.35 -14.29
C ASP A 24 -5.27 -19.43 -14.70
N ALA A 25 -4.21 -19.06 -15.42
CA ALA A 25 -3.16 -19.98 -15.83
C ALA A 25 -2.06 -20.10 -14.77
N LEU A 26 -1.68 -18.97 -14.15
CA LEU A 26 -0.66 -18.95 -13.08
C LEU A 26 -1.26 -19.10 -11.67
N LEU A 27 -2.56 -18.82 -11.50
CA LEU A 27 -3.27 -18.93 -10.24
C LEU A 27 -4.53 -19.78 -10.43
N ASP A 28 -4.80 -20.67 -9.47
CA ASP A 28 -6.00 -21.50 -9.49
C ASP A 28 -7.29 -20.64 -9.54
N PRO A 29 -8.30 -20.99 -10.38
CA PRO A 29 -9.55 -20.24 -10.48
C PRO A 29 -10.36 -20.12 -9.17
N ASN A 30 -10.06 -20.93 -8.15
CA ASN A 30 -10.66 -20.82 -6.82
C ASN A 30 -10.03 -19.71 -5.96
N PHE A 31 -8.90 -19.12 -6.36
CA PHE A 31 -8.36 -17.95 -5.68
C PHE A 31 -9.29 -16.75 -5.81
N CYS A 32 -9.21 -15.88 -4.79
CA CYS A 32 -9.93 -14.63 -4.73
C CYS A 32 -9.79 -13.86 -6.06
N PRO A 33 -10.90 -13.38 -6.66
CA PRO A 33 -10.85 -12.71 -7.96
C PRO A 33 -10.00 -11.43 -7.93
N TYR A 34 -9.89 -10.78 -6.76
CA TYR A 34 -8.99 -9.64 -6.58
C TYR A 34 -7.53 -10.02 -6.79
N ILE A 35 -7.07 -11.16 -6.25
CA ILE A 35 -5.68 -11.61 -6.38
C ILE A 35 -5.35 -11.95 -7.83
N ARG A 36 -6.27 -12.65 -8.51
CA ARG A 36 -6.11 -13.01 -9.93
C ARG A 36 -6.13 -11.80 -10.85
N SER A 37 -6.99 -10.83 -10.59
CA SER A 37 -7.03 -9.56 -11.33
C SER A 37 -5.79 -8.70 -11.05
N LEU A 38 -5.28 -8.72 -9.80
CA LEU A 38 -4.06 -8.02 -9.43
C LEU A 38 -2.84 -8.59 -10.14
N LEU A 39 -2.76 -9.91 -10.33
CA LEU A 39 -1.69 -10.52 -11.12
C LEU A 39 -1.74 -10.06 -12.59
N SER A 40 -2.90 -10.11 -13.24
CA SER A 40 -3.06 -9.61 -14.61
C SER A 40 -2.70 -8.13 -14.71
N PHE A 41 -3.07 -7.32 -13.71
CA PHE A 41 -2.70 -5.91 -13.65
C PHE A 41 -1.18 -5.73 -13.58
N LEU A 42 -0.49 -6.55 -12.77
CA LEU A 42 0.97 -6.54 -12.63
C LEU A 42 1.73 -7.08 -13.87
N GLN A 43 1.09 -7.90 -14.69
CA GLN A 43 1.65 -8.37 -15.96
C GLN A 43 1.48 -7.35 -17.09
N GLY A 44 0.57 -6.38 -16.92
CA GLY A 44 0.34 -5.31 -17.89
C GLY A 44 1.46 -4.27 -17.92
N GLU A 45 1.41 -3.36 -18.89
CA GLU A 45 2.33 -2.23 -18.95
C GLU A 45 2.00 -1.21 -17.85
N HIS A 46 2.74 -1.29 -16.74
CA HIS A 46 2.66 -0.32 -15.66
C HIS A 46 4.03 0.28 -15.32
N ARG A 47 4.05 1.51 -14.79
CA ARG A 47 5.28 2.23 -14.44
C ARG A 47 5.74 1.98 -12.99
N LEU A 48 5.36 0.85 -12.40
CA LEU A 48 5.76 0.48 -11.05
C LEU A 48 7.24 0.07 -11.03
N GLN A 49 8.00 0.63 -10.09
CA GLN A 49 9.41 0.27 -9.88
C GLN A 49 9.57 -0.96 -8.98
N ALA A 50 8.58 -1.19 -8.12
CA ALA A 50 8.57 -2.24 -7.11
C ALA A 50 7.15 -2.46 -6.60
N VAL A 51 6.90 -3.62 -5.99
CA VAL A 51 5.65 -3.92 -5.29
C VAL A 51 5.91 -4.41 -3.87
N VAL A 52 5.16 -3.87 -2.91
CA VAL A 52 5.15 -4.37 -1.52
C VAL A 52 3.84 -5.09 -1.29
N LEU A 53 3.92 -6.41 -1.13
CA LEU A 53 2.78 -7.27 -0.79
C LEU A 53 2.81 -7.56 0.70
N MET A 54 1.66 -7.95 1.27
CA MET A 54 1.55 -8.30 2.68
C MET A 54 1.02 -9.72 2.83
N ASN A 55 1.49 -10.45 3.84
CA ASN A 55 1.11 -11.85 4.10
C ASN A 55 -0.30 -12.00 4.73
N THR A 56 -1.27 -11.16 4.33
CA THR A 56 -2.61 -11.03 4.91
C THR A 56 -3.53 -12.22 4.65
N CYS A 57 -3.33 -12.94 3.54
CA CYS A 57 -3.97 -14.22 3.25
C CYS A 57 -3.03 -15.10 2.39
N ASP A 58 -3.34 -16.39 2.27
CA ASP A 58 -2.54 -17.31 1.45
C ASP A 58 -2.55 -16.94 -0.04
N GLY A 59 -3.62 -16.29 -0.52
CA GLY A 59 -3.68 -15.74 -1.87
C GLY A 59 -2.61 -14.66 -2.12
N MET A 60 -2.35 -13.77 -1.16
CA MET A 60 -1.29 -12.77 -1.30
C MET A 60 0.11 -13.38 -1.26
N ARG A 61 0.30 -14.45 -0.48
CA ARG A 61 1.57 -15.21 -0.47
C ARG A 61 1.81 -15.90 -1.81
N ARG A 62 0.78 -16.55 -2.35
CA ARG A 62 0.85 -17.17 -3.67
C ARG A 62 1.07 -16.15 -4.79
N LEU A 63 0.45 -14.96 -4.69
CA LEU A 63 0.72 -13.85 -5.61
C LEU A 63 2.18 -13.44 -5.55
N PHE A 64 2.76 -13.28 -4.35
CA PHE A 64 4.17 -12.96 -4.21
C PHE A 64 5.07 -14.01 -4.89
N ASP A 65 4.82 -15.30 -4.65
CA ASP A 65 5.58 -16.39 -5.30
C ASP A 65 5.54 -16.28 -6.83
N VAL A 66 4.37 -15.97 -7.40
CA VAL A 66 4.22 -15.82 -8.85
C VAL A 66 4.93 -14.56 -9.36
N VAL A 67 4.80 -13.43 -8.65
CA VAL A 67 5.47 -12.18 -9.02
C VAL A 67 6.98 -12.37 -9.07
N VAL A 68 7.60 -12.91 -8.02
CA VAL A 68 9.08 -13.08 -7.99
C VAL A 68 9.59 -14.10 -9.00
N GLN A 69 8.77 -15.07 -9.38
CA GLN A 69 9.17 -16.16 -10.26
C GLN A 69 8.97 -15.83 -11.75
N TYR A 70 7.93 -15.07 -12.08
CA TYR A 70 7.48 -14.89 -13.47
C TYR A 70 7.47 -13.44 -13.96
N LEU A 71 7.60 -12.45 -13.07
CA LEU A 71 7.60 -11.04 -13.45
C LEU A 71 8.97 -10.42 -13.17
N ASP A 72 9.44 -9.57 -14.08
CA ASP A 72 10.63 -8.73 -13.87
C ASP A 72 10.28 -7.48 -13.04
N LEU A 73 9.66 -7.69 -11.87
CA LEU A 73 9.22 -6.63 -10.97
C LEU A 73 9.74 -6.93 -9.55
N PRO A 74 10.60 -6.08 -8.99
CA PRO A 74 11.06 -6.25 -7.61
C PRO A 74 9.89 -6.29 -6.63
N ALA A 75 9.80 -7.38 -5.87
CA ALA A 75 8.74 -7.57 -4.89
C ALA A 75 9.28 -7.80 -3.49
N PHE A 76 8.60 -7.23 -2.50
CA PHE A 76 8.84 -7.49 -1.08
C PHE A 76 7.58 -7.99 -0.40
N LEU A 77 7.69 -9.08 0.37
CA LEU A 77 6.59 -9.60 1.18
C LEU A 77 6.74 -9.10 2.63
N LEU A 78 5.96 -8.10 3.00
CA LEU A 78 5.90 -7.61 4.37
C LEU A 78 5.09 -8.58 5.25
N GLU A 79 5.76 -9.16 6.24
CA GLU A 79 5.14 -10.06 7.18
C GLU A 79 4.47 -9.30 8.33
N VAL A 80 3.15 -9.38 8.39
CA VAL A 80 2.33 -8.77 9.43
C VAL A 80 1.96 -9.85 10.47
N PRO A 81 2.34 -9.70 11.74
CA PRO A 81 2.00 -10.68 12.77
C PRO A 81 0.49 -10.72 13.02
N ARG A 82 0.00 -11.89 13.46
CA ARG A 82 -1.42 -12.13 13.75
C ARG A 82 -1.81 -11.92 15.21
N LYS A 83 -0.82 -11.76 16.09
CA LYS A 83 -0.99 -11.48 17.51
C LYS A 83 -0.56 -10.05 17.80
N VAL A 84 -1.04 -9.53 18.91
CA VAL A 84 -0.66 -8.21 19.44
C VAL A 84 -0.11 -8.42 20.85
N ASP A 85 1.15 -8.78 20.90
CA ASP A 85 1.97 -8.92 22.11
C ASP A 85 3.36 -8.31 21.89
N GLU A 86 4.15 -8.19 22.94
CA GLU A 86 5.47 -7.55 22.88
C GLU A 86 6.41 -8.23 21.86
N SER A 87 6.33 -9.56 21.73
CA SER A 87 7.14 -10.30 20.77
C SER A 87 6.74 -10.00 19.33
N SER A 88 5.44 -9.91 19.04
CA SER A 88 4.94 -9.53 17.73
C SER A 88 5.28 -8.09 17.36
N ILE A 89 5.31 -7.17 18.33
CA ILE A 89 5.69 -5.78 18.10
C ILE A 89 7.18 -5.70 17.72
N ARG A 90 8.04 -6.39 18.47
CA ARG A 90 9.48 -6.49 18.14
C ARG A 90 9.70 -7.11 16.77
N TYR A 91 9.04 -8.23 16.49
CA TYR A 91 9.12 -8.90 15.19
C TYR A 91 8.67 -7.99 14.05
N PHE A 92 7.54 -7.29 14.19
CA PHE A 92 7.06 -6.41 13.12
C PHE A 92 7.98 -5.22 12.90
N ARG A 93 8.58 -4.67 13.96
CA ARG A 93 9.62 -3.64 13.85
C ARG A 93 10.80 -4.14 12.99
N GLU A 94 11.28 -5.35 13.22
CA GLU A 94 12.35 -5.94 12.40
C GLU A 94 11.92 -6.10 10.94
N ARG A 95 10.70 -6.57 10.66
CA ARG A 95 10.18 -6.69 9.29
C ARG A 95 10.04 -5.34 8.59
N LEU A 96 9.71 -4.27 9.33
CA LEU A 96 9.72 -2.90 8.80
C LEU A 96 11.14 -2.40 8.51
N GLN A 97 12.13 -2.77 9.33
CA GLN A 97 13.54 -2.47 9.05
C GLN A 97 14.04 -3.24 7.83
N ASP A 98 13.63 -4.50 7.65
CA ASP A 98 13.93 -5.28 6.46
C ASP A 98 13.36 -4.63 5.19
N LEU A 99 12.15 -4.07 5.26
CA LEU A 99 11.56 -3.29 4.17
C LEU A 99 12.41 -2.05 3.84
N VAL A 100 12.87 -1.30 4.85
CA VAL A 100 13.75 -0.14 4.64
C VAL A 100 15.01 -0.57 3.90
N HIS A 101 15.76 -1.54 4.43
CA HIS A 101 17.00 -2.02 3.79
C HIS A 101 16.76 -2.56 2.37
N TRP A 102 15.62 -3.22 2.14
CA TRP A 102 15.26 -3.69 0.81
C TRP A 102 15.01 -2.56 -0.17
N LEU A 103 14.30 -1.50 0.24
CA LEU A 103 14.05 -0.31 -0.60
C LEU A 103 15.36 0.39 -0.96
N GLU A 104 16.24 0.60 0.03
CA GLU A 104 17.54 1.26 -0.19
C GLU A 104 18.42 0.47 -1.17
N ARG A 105 18.47 -0.86 -1.02
CA ARG A 105 19.23 -1.71 -1.95
C ARG A 105 18.62 -1.82 -3.35
N THR A 106 17.30 -1.88 -3.44
CA THR A 106 16.59 -2.20 -4.70
C THR A 106 16.35 -0.94 -5.54
N LEU A 107 16.01 0.17 -4.90
CA LEU A 107 15.61 1.41 -5.55
C LEU A 107 16.64 2.55 -5.37
N GLY A 108 17.68 2.35 -4.56
CA GLY A 108 18.72 3.36 -4.32
C GLY A 108 18.22 4.59 -3.55
N VAL A 109 17.11 4.45 -2.82
CA VAL A 109 16.57 5.52 -1.95
C VAL A 109 17.26 5.50 -0.58
N GLU A 110 17.04 6.54 0.22
CA GLU A 110 17.49 6.61 1.61
C GLU A 110 16.29 6.95 2.51
N VAL A 111 16.07 6.17 3.58
CA VAL A 111 14.95 6.41 4.50
C VAL A 111 15.47 7.05 5.79
N GLY A 112 15.63 8.37 5.75
CA GLY A 112 16.10 9.15 6.90
C GLY A 112 15.11 9.21 8.07
N GLN A 113 15.61 9.29 9.30
CA GLN A 113 14.76 9.36 10.50
C GLN A 113 13.86 10.60 10.54
N GLU A 114 14.38 11.77 10.16
CA GLU A 114 13.60 13.01 10.12
C GLU A 114 12.50 12.95 9.05
N ALA A 115 12.83 12.43 7.86
CA ALA A 115 11.87 12.24 6.77
C ALA A 115 10.77 11.26 7.18
N LEU A 116 11.13 10.16 7.84
CA LEU A 116 10.17 9.18 8.38
C LEU A 116 9.26 9.80 9.43
N HIS A 117 9.83 10.58 10.37
CA HIS A 117 9.04 11.28 11.37
C HIS A 117 8.05 12.25 10.73
N GLY A 118 8.49 13.05 9.75
CA GLY A 118 7.61 13.95 9.00
C GLY A 118 6.50 13.20 8.25
N ALA A 119 6.81 12.07 7.61
CA ALA A 119 5.82 11.24 6.94
C ALA A 119 4.77 10.66 7.91
N ILE A 120 5.20 10.26 9.12
CA ILE A 120 4.29 9.81 10.19
C ILE A 120 3.35 10.93 10.63
N LEU A 121 3.86 12.14 10.84
CA LEU A 121 3.03 13.29 11.24
C LEU A 121 1.96 13.60 10.18
N ARG A 122 2.34 13.67 8.90
CA ARG A 122 1.37 13.87 7.80
C ARG A 122 0.36 12.73 7.68
N GLY A 123 0.80 11.48 7.88
CA GLY A 123 -0.10 10.33 7.91
C GLY A 123 -1.10 10.38 9.07
N ASN A 124 -0.67 10.87 10.24
CA ASN A 124 -1.57 11.09 11.37
C ASN A 124 -2.56 12.22 11.12
N GLU A 125 -2.14 13.30 10.45
CA GLU A 125 -3.05 14.35 9.98
C GLU A 125 -4.12 13.77 9.06
N THR A 126 -3.76 12.94 8.07
CA THR A 126 -4.74 12.24 7.20
C THR A 126 -5.77 11.48 8.01
N ARG A 127 -5.34 10.72 9.03
CA ARG A 127 -6.22 9.92 9.89
C ARG A 127 -7.17 10.81 10.70
N THR A 128 -6.69 11.94 11.20
CA THR A 128 -7.50 12.93 11.91
C THR A 128 -8.54 13.56 10.98
N LEU A 129 -8.16 13.98 9.77
CA LEU A 129 -9.08 14.58 8.81
C LEU A 129 -10.17 13.60 8.36
N LEU A 130 -9.81 12.34 8.07
CA LEU A 130 -10.78 11.30 7.73
C LEU A 130 -11.77 11.01 8.88
N ARG A 131 -11.27 11.04 10.13
CA ARG A 131 -12.14 10.90 11.31
C ARG A 131 -13.10 12.08 11.44
N GLY A 132 -12.60 13.30 11.24
CA GLY A 132 -13.43 14.52 11.23
C GLY A 132 -14.57 14.42 10.21
N LEU A 133 -14.31 13.92 8.99
CA LEU A 133 -15.35 13.76 7.97
C LEU A 133 -16.46 12.80 8.42
N LEU A 134 -16.09 11.72 9.14
CA LEU A 134 -17.05 10.78 9.70
C LEU A 134 -17.86 11.40 10.85
N GLU A 135 -17.22 12.19 11.71
CA GLU A 135 -17.85 12.86 12.85
C GLU A 135 -18.82 13.98 12.42
N GLU A 136 -18.50 14.71 11.36
CA GLU A 136 -19.36 15.72 10.72
C GLU A 136 -20.52 15.10 9.91
N GLY A 137 -20.60 13.77 9.82
CA GLY A 137 -21.68 13.08 9.12
C GLY A 137 -21.62 13.20 7.60
N VAL A 138 -20.42 13.45 7.03
CA VAL A 138 -20.23 13.50 5.58
C VAL A 138 -20.64 12.18 4.94
N LYS A 139 -21.36 12.24 3.82
CA LYS A 139 -21.90 11.06 3.14
C LYS A 139 -20.80 10.04 2.83
N ALA A 140 -20.99 8.79 3.27
CA ALA A 140 -20.00 7.72 3.12
C ALA A 140 -19.52 7.50 1.67
N SER A 141 -20.39 7.71 0.67
CA SER A 141 -19.99 7.60 -0.74
C SER A 141 -18.98 8.67 -1.17
N LEU A 142 -19.08 9.87 -0.60
CA LEU A 142 -18.13 10.95 -0.85
C LEU A 142 -16.79 10.64 -0.17
N ILE A 143 -16.82 10.19 1.09
CA ILE A 143 -15.62 9.76 1.82
C ILE A 143 -14.89 8.64 1.05
N LEU A 144 -15.63 7.64 0.57
CA LEU A 144 -15.06 6.56 -0.23
C LEU A 144 -14.43 7.08 -1.54
N GLY A 145 -15.07 8.05 -2.21
CA GLY A 145 -14.51 8.72 -3.39
C GLY A 145 -13.17 9.40 -3.08
N LEU A 146 -13.12 10.20 -2.02
CA LEU A 146 -11.90 10.88 -1.57
C LEU A 146 -10.80 9.88 -1.19
N VAL A 147 -11.13 8.81 -0.46
CA VAL A 147 -10.16 7.77 -0.11
C VAL A 147 -9.60 7.07 -1.35
N ARG A 148 -10.44 6.82 -2.37
CA ARG A 148 -9.99 6.25 -3.65
C ARG A 148 -9.08 7.21 -4.41
N GLU A 149 -9.38 8.51 -4.43
CA GLU A 149 -8.48 9.53 -5.00
C GLU A 149 -7.12 9.51 -4.28
N GLY A 150 -7.13 9.40 -2.95
CA GLY A 150 -5.93 9.37 -2.11
C GLY A 150 -5.01 8.16 -2.30
N PHE A 151 -5.41 7.13 -3.06
CA PHE A 151 -4.59 5.94 -3.29
C PHE A 151 -3.40 6.16 -4.22
N SER A 152 -3.43 7.21 -5.05
CA SER A 152 -2.37 7.53 -6.01
C SER A 152 -1.85 8.97 -5.86
N LEU A 153 -2.33 9.71 -4.86
CA LEU A 153 -1.93 11.09 -4.60
C LEU A 153 -0.77 11.17 -3.59
N PRO A 154 0.15 12.13 -3.74
CA PRO A 154 1.03 12.52 -2.66
C PRO A 154 0.22 12.86 -1.40
N ARG A 155 0.72 12.45 -0.23
CA ARG A 155 0.07 12.63 1.08
C ARG A 155 -0.43 14.06 1.31
N GLU A 156 0.39 15.05 0.99
CA GLU A 156 0.09 16.47 1.21
C GLU A 156 -1.10 16.91 0.35
N ALA A 157 -1.07 16.59 -0.94
CA ALA A 157 -2.19 16.85 -1.85
C ALA A 157 -3.47 16.14 -1.37
N PHE A 158 -3.37 14.91 -0.86
CA PHE A 158 -4.53 14.23 -0.29
C PHE A 158 -5.06 14.92 0.98
N ASN A 159 -4.19 15.36 1.89
CA ASN A 159 -4.59 16.10 3.08
C ASN A 159 -5.29 17.43 2.72
N ASP A 160 -4.81 18.14 1.70
CA ASP A 160 -5.47 19.37 1.23
C ASP A 160 -6.88 19.10 0.71
N ARG A 161 -7.07 18.02 -0.06
CA ARG A 161 -8.39 17.58 -0.52
C ARG A 161 -9.34 17.22 0.62
N LEU A 162 -8.83 16.59 1.68
CA LEU A 162 -9.63 16.28 2.87
C LEU A 162 -10.02 17.53 3.66
N LYS A 163 -9.12 18.52 3.77
CA LYS A 163 -9.41 19.82 4.40
C LYS A 163 -10.48 20.59 3.63
N GLU A 164 -10.38 20.63 2.30
CA GLU A 164 -11.42 21.20 1.43
C GLU A 164 -12.78 20.56 1.68
N ALA A 165 -12.82 19.23 1.81
CA ALA A 165 -14.07 18.49 2.04
C ALA A 165 -14.68 18.76 3.43
N LEU A 166 -13.85 19.02 4.45
CA LEU A 166 -14.29 19.40 5.80
C LEU A 166 -14.78 20.84 5.90
N SER A 167 -14.29 21.72 5.02
CA SER A 167 -14.67 23.14 5.03
C SER A 167 -16.01 23.45 4.34
N ARG A 168 -16.70 22.44 3.82
CA ARG A 168 -17.97 22.55 3.08
C ARG A 168 -19.15 22.15 3.94
#